data_AF-A0AAE0CKK1-F1
#
_entry.id   AF-A0AAE0CKK1-F1
#
_cell.length_a   1.000
_cell.length_b   1.000
_cell.length_c   1.000
_cell.angle_alpha   90.00
_cell.angle_beta   90.00
_cell.angle_gamma   90.00
#
_symmetry.space_group_name_H-M   'P 1'
#
loop_
_entity.id
_entity.type
_entity.pdbx_description
1 polymer ?
#
loop_
_entity_poly.entity_id
_entity_poly.type
_entity_poly.pdbx_seq_one_letter_code
_entity_poly.pdbx_strand_id
1 'polypeptide(L)'
;MSTGVTPAKVNDSLTFHWATSDSTTQYYIHLYFAELQQDQMTKHNRQMYIYVNKSLFYTHPYVADYLELSTLYSSVPIDKLDEISINKAEESLLPPILNALEIYKVKKSLQLLTNQQEDNYIACCRLYSAN
;
A
#
# COMPACT_ATOMS: atom_id res chain seq x y z
N MET A 1 -11.34 -9.70 -3.87
CA MET A 1 -10.71 -9.74 -2.52
C MET A 1 -11.81 -10.01 -1.51
N SER A 2 -11.59 -10.85 -0.49
CA SER A 2 -12.60 -11.21 0.51
C SER A 2 -12.18 -10.93 1.96
N THR A 3 -10.97 -10.43 2.17
CA THR A 3 -10.40 -10.11 3.48
C THR A 3 -9.74 -8.74 3.44
N GLY A 4 -9.59 -8.10 4.59
CA GLY A 4 -8.89 -6.83 4.74
C GLY A 4 -8.69 -6.49 6.21
N VAL A 5 -7.65 -5.70 6.48
CA VAL A 5 -7.35 -5.20 7.83
C VAL A 5 -7.96 -3.82 8.02
N THR A 6 -8.49 -3.57 9.22
CA THR A 6 -8.97 -2.26 9.65
C THR A 6 -8.55 -2.02 11.12
N PRO A 7 -8.27 -0.78 11.54
CA PRO A 7 -7.98 -0.48 12.93
C PRO A 7 -9.14 -0.83 13.86
N ALA A 8 -8.82 -1.20 15.10
CA ALA A 8 -9.85 -1.58 16.10
C ALA A 8 -10.73 -0.40 16.51
N LYS A 9 -10.20 0.83 16.48
CA LYS A 9 -10.97 2.05 16.74
C LYS A 9 -11.15 2.83 15.45
N VAL A 10 -12.33 3.43 15.30
CA VAL A 10 -12.73 4.17 14.09
C VAL A 10 -11.72 5.24 13.68
N ASN A 11 -11.16 5.97 14.65
CA ASN A 11 -10.25 7.10 14.40
C ASN A 11 -8.76 6.72 14.38
N ASP A 12 -8.42 5.44 14.56
CA ASP A 12 -7.03 5.01 14.50
C ASP A 12 -6.59 4.85 13.02
N SER A 13 -5.28 4.94 12.78
CA SER A 13 -4.66 4.71 11.47
C SER A 13 -4.19 3.28 11.30
N LEU A 14 -4.08 2.81 10.05
CA LEU A 14 -3.24 1.65 9.72
C LEU A 14 -1.84 2.15 9.47
N THR A 15 -0.85 1.67 10.23
CA THR A 15 0.55 2.06 10.06
C THR A 15 1.43 0.82 9.91
N PHE A 16 2.24 0.80 8.86
CA PHE A 16 3.20 -0.25 8.58
C PHE A 16 4.59 0.36 8.54
N HIS A 17 5.49 -0.17 9.37
CA HIS A 17 6.89 0.23 9.37
C HIS A 17 7.71 -0.75 8.53
N TRP A 18 8.60 -0.20 7.71
CA TRP A 18 9.50 -0.96 6.86
C TRP A 18 10.94 -0.58 7.18
N ALA A 19 11.69 -1.52 7.75
CA ALA A 19 13.08 -1.26 8.14
C ALA A 19 14.00 -1.37 6.91
N THR A 20 14.43 -0.24 6.36
CA THR A 20 15.48 -0.23 5.34
C THR A 20 16.86 -0.26 5.98
N SER A 21 17.65 -1.28 5.67
CA SER A 21 19.04 -1.37 6.14
C SER A 21 20.00 -0.40 5.43
N ASP A 22 19.67 0.01 4.21
CA ASP A 22 20.52 0.85 3.35
C ASP A 22 19.66 1.96 2.72
N SER A 23 20.07 3.22 2.92
CA SER A 23 19.39 4.41 2.41
C SER A 23 19.39 4.52 0.89
N THR A 24 20.22 3.73 0.19
CA THR A 24 20.26 3.70 -1.28
C THR A 24 19.33 2.64 -1.88
N THR A 25 18.64 1.86 -1.03
CA THR A 25 17.68 0.87 -1.49
C THR A 25 16.37 1.55 -1.91
N GLN A 26 15.90 1.16 -3.08
CA GLN A 26 14.69 1.65 -3.72
C GLN A 26 13.60 0.59 -3.65
N TYR A 27 12.35 1.03 -3.51
CA TYR A 27 11.19 0.14 -3.41
C TYR A 27 10.05 0.58 -4.32
N TYR A 28 9.33 -0.37 -4.90
CA TYR A 28 7.99 -0.15 -5.40
C TYR A 28 6.98 -0.68 -4.39
N ILE A 29 5.84 -0.02 -4.27
CA ILE A 29 4.75 -0.47 -3.41
C ILE A 29 3.47 -0.63 -4.23
N HIS A 30 2.67 -1.63 -3.86
CA HIS A 30 1.33 -1.88 -4.38
C HIS A 30 0.39 -2.07 -3.19
N LEU A 31 -0.64 -1.24 -3.12
CA LEU A 31 -1.70 -1.27 -2.12
C LEU A 31 -2.98 -1.71 -2.82
N TYR A 32 -3.56 -2.79 -2.33
CA TYR A 32 -4.76 -3.38 -2.90
C TYR A 32 -5.97 -3.09 -2.01
N PHE A 33 -7.02 -2.60 -2.65
CA PHE A 33 -8.26 -2.21 -1.98
C PHE A 33 -9.46 -2.89 -2.64
N ALA A 34 -10.44 -3.23 -1.81
CA ALA A 34 -11.78 -3.61 -2.17
C ALA A 34 -12.65 -3.37 -0.94
N GLU A 35 -13.75 -2.64 -1.09
CA GLU A 35 -14.70 -2.46 0.00
C GLU A 35 -15.46 -3.78 0.21
N LEU A 36 -15.56 -4.22 1.47
CA LEU A 36 -16.16 -5.50 1.85
C LEU A 36 -17.53 -5.33 2.50
N GLN A 37 -17.89 -4.10 2.89
CA GLN A 37 -19.19 -3.78 3.47
C GLN A 37 -20.14 -3.31 2.38
N GLN A 38 -21.25 -4.02 2.21
CA GLN A 38 -22.32 -3.61 1.29
C GLN A 38 -23.21 -2.58 1.97
N ASP A 39 -22.95 -1.30 1.72
CA ASP A 39 -23.82 -0.20 2.12
C ASP A 39 -24.05 0.68 0.88
N GLN A 40 -25.29 1.11 0.65
CA GLN A 40 -25.61 2.05 -0.44
C GLN A 40 -24.85 3.38 -0.28
N MET A 41 -24.30 3.65 0.92
CA MET A 41 -23.53 4.82 1.28
C MET A 41 -22.00 4.59 1.37
N THR A 42 -21.46 3.39 1.10
CA THR A 42 -20.02 3.10 1.35
C THR A 42 -19.04 4.04 0.65
N LYS A 43 -19.36 4.51 -0.57
CA LYS A 43 -18.51 5.50 -1.28
C LYS A 43 -18.33 6.81 -0.51
N HIS A 44 -19.28 7.15 0.36
CA HIS A 44 -19.22 8.31 1.24
C HIS A 44 -18.76 7.95 2.65
N ASN A 45 -18.97 6.71 3.09
CA ASN A 45 -18.70 6.30 4.47
C ASN A 45 -17.24 5.91 4.71
N ARG A 46 -16.47 5.48 3.69
CA ARG A 46 -15.05 5.13 3.84
C ARG A 46 -14.17 5.90 2.88
N GLN A 47 -13.66 7.04 3.36
CA GLN A 47 -12.67 7.86 2.68
C GLN A 47 -11.36 7.83 3.45
N MET A 48 -10.24 7.61 2.76
CA MET A 48 -8.94 7.45 3.41
C MET A 48 -7.81 8.19 2.70
N TYR A 49 -6.86 8.71 3.47
CA TYR A 49 -5.63 9.30 2.94
C TYR A 49 -4.48 8.32 3.12
N ILE A 50 -3.71 8.13 2.05
CA ILE A 50 -2.55 7.24 2.04
C ILE A 50 -1.29 8.11 2.06
N TYR A 51 -0.39 7.80 2.98
CA TYR A 51 0.91 8.44 3.10
C TYR A 51 2.01 7.41 3.00
N VAL A 52 3.10 7.80 2.36
CA VAL A 52 4.37 7.07 2.29
C VAL A 52 5.45 8.02 2.77
N ASN A 53 6.23 7.60 3.77
CA ASN A 53 7.24 8.45 4.40
C ASN A 53 6.68 9.82 4.81
N LYS A 54 5.47 9.82 5.40
CA LYS A 54 4.73 11.02 5.84
C LYS A 54 4.33 12.00 4.73
N SER A 55 4.58 11.66 3.47
CA SER A 55 4.17 12.42 2.30
C SER A 55 2.93 11.81 1.69
N LEU A 56 2.02 12.66 1.21
CA LEU A 56 0.77 12.21 0.63
C LEU A 56 1.05 11.41 -0.66
N PHE A 57 0.61 10.15 -0.67
CA PHE A 57 0.85 9.23 -1.77
C PHE A 57 -0.20 9.35 -2.88
N TYR A 58 -1.44 9.69 -2.50
CA TYR A 58 -2.56 9.92 -3.42
C TYR A 58 -3.22 11.25 -3.08
N THR A 59 -3.39 12.12 -4.09
CA THR A 59 -3.69 13.55 -3.88
C THR A 59 -5.07 13.85 -3.29
N HIS A 60 -6.01 12.93 -3.42
CA HIS A 60 -7.39 13.07 -2.94
C HIS A 60 -7.71 11.95 -1.93
N PRO A 61 -8.79 12.06 -1.13
CA PRO A 61 -9.25 10.91 -0.37
C PRO A 61 -9.54 9.74 -1.30
N TYR A 62 -9.01 8.57 -0.96
CA TYR A 62 -9.24 7.34 -1.69
C TYR A 62 -10.53 6.67 -1.23
N VAL A 63 -11.28 6.14 -2.20
CA VAL A 63 -12.52 5.39 -2.00
C VAL A 63 -12.40 4.09 -2.78
N ALA A 64 -12.60 2.96 -2.10
CA ALA A 64 -12.62 1.65 -2.72
C ALA A 64 -14.05 1.27 -3.14
N ASP A 65 -14.21 0.65 -4.30
CA ASP A 65 -15.50 0.16 -4.77
C ASP A 65 -15.84 -1.21 -4.12
N TYR A 66 -17.14 -1.48 -3.97
CA TYR A 66 -17.63 -2.69 -3.27
C TYR A 66 -17.32 -3.95 -4.08
N LEU A 67 -16.56 -4.86 -3.49
CA LEU A 67 -16.05 -6.11 -4.07
C LEU A 67 -15.25 -5.96 -5.38
N GLU A 68 -14.96 -4.73 -5.80
CA GLU A 68 -14.12 -4.43 -6.95
C GLU A 68 -12.68 -4.21 -6.50
N LEU A 69 -11.76 -4.95 -7.11
CA LEU A 69 -10.34 -4.81 -6.82
C LEU A 69 -9.79 -3.57 -7.51
N SER A 70 -9.22 -2.68 -6.71
CA SER A 70 -8.46 -1.53 -7.17
C SER A 70 -7.05 -1.57 -6.59
N THR A 71 -6.08 -0.97 -7.30
CA THR A 71 -4.68 -0.95 -6.89
C THR A 71 -4.14 0.47 -6.96
N LEU A 72 -3.57 0.96 -5.85
CA LEU A 72 -2.70 2.12 -5.84
C LEU A 72 -1.25 1.63 -5.82
N TYR A 73 -0.43 2.13 -6.73
CA TYR A 73 0.96 1.70 -6.86
C TYR A 73 1.87 2.87 -7.16
N SER A 74 3.14 2.72 -6.79
CA SER A 74 4.16 3.72 -7.09
C SER A 74 4.63 3.57 -8.53
N SER A 75 4.55 4.61 -9.34
CA SER A 75 5.08 4.61 -10.72
C SER A 75 6.61 4.80 -10.78
N VAL A 76 7.17 5.42 -9.74
CA VAL A 76 8.61 5.63 -9.55
C VAL A 76 9.04 4.95 -8.25
N PRO A 77 10.31 4.50 -8.16
CA PRO A 77 10.80 3.88 -6.93
C PRO A 77 10.82 4.90 -5.78
N ILE A 78 10.45 4.45 -4.60
CA ILE A 78 10.54 5.18 -3.33
C ILE A 78 11.91 4.91 -2.73
N ASP A 79 12.68 5.98 -2.53
CA ASP A 79 13.93 5.93 -1.79
C ASP A 79 13.64 5.79 -0.29
N LYS A 80 14.32 4.85 0.37
CA LYS A 80 14.26 4.67 1.83
C LYS A 80 12.81 4.61 2.35
N LEU A 81 12.07 3.56 1.96
CA LEU A 81 10.71 3.30 2.46
C LEU A 81 10.73 3.01 3.97
N ASP A 82 10.27 3.93 4.80
CA ASP A 82 10.27 3.86 6.26
C ASP A 82 8.88 3.52 6.81
N GLU A 83 7.85 4.21 6.30
CA GLU A 83 6.50 4.12 6.82
C GLU A 83 5.46 4.22 5.71
N ILE A 84 4.43 3.37 5.79
CA ILE A 84 3.19 3.50 5.04
C ILE A 84 2.07 3.68 6.05
N SER A 85 1.31 4.76 5.96
CA SER A 85 0.17 5.00 6.85
C SER A 85 -1.10 5.31 6.05
N ILE A 86 -2.21 4.74 6.49
CA ILE A 86 -3.53 4.96 5.92
C ILE A 86 -4.42 5.55 7.02
N ASN A 87 -4.88 6.76 6.80
CA ASN A 87 -5.62 7.55 7.77
C ASN A 87 -7.07 7.71 7.32
N LYS A 88 -8.00 7.65 8.28
CA LYS A 88 -9.39 8.02 8.04
C LYS A 88 -9.48 9.50 7.63
N ALA A 89 -10.29 9.83 6.61
CA ALA A 89 -10.66 11.22 6.36
C ALA A 89 -11.58 11.74 7.48
N GLU A 90 -11.58 13.05 7.74
CA GLU A 90 -12.36 13.65 8.82
C GLU A 90 -13.85 13.27 8.74
N GLU A 91 -14.43 13.45 7.54
CA GLU A 91 -15.84 13.19 7.23
C GLU A 91 -16.21 11.70 7.09
N SER A 92 -15.23 10.79 7.06
CA SER A 92 -15.47 9.36 6.88
C SER A 92 -16.06 8.74 8.15
N LEU A 93 -17.10 7.92 8.04
CA LEU A 93 -17.72 7.24 9.20
C LEU A 93 -17.03 5.92 9.56
N LEU A 94 -16.40 5.29 8.58
CA LEU A 94 -15.73 4.01 8.72
C LEU A 94 -14.21 4.20 8.81
N PRO A 95 -13.51 3.34 9.58
CA PRO A 95 -12.06 3.32 9.63
C PRO A 95 -11.43 3.01 8.26
N PRO A 96 -10.12 3.22 8.03
CA PRO A 96 -9.48 2.80 6.79
C PRO A 96 -9.48 1.26 6.64
N ILE A 97 -9.40 0.77 5.40
CA ILE A 97 -9.28 -0.65 5.09
C ILE A 97 -8.11 -0.88 4.13
N LEU A 98 -7.41 -2.00 4.29
CA LEU A 98 -6.40 -2.45 3.34
C LEU A 98 -6.53 -3.95 3.13
N ASN A 99 -6.63 -4.40 1.88
CA ASN A 99 -6.79 -5.83 1.58
C ASN A 99 -5.45 -6.53 1.43
N ALA A 100 -4.48 -5.90 0.76
CA ALA A 100 -3.12 -6.40 0.67
C ALA A 100 -2.09 -5.28 0.46
N LEU A 101 -0.86 -5.54 0.88
CA LEU A 101 0.32 -4.71 0.65
C LEU A 101 1.42 -5.59 0.05
N GLU A 102 1.92 -5.19 -1.11
CA GLU A 102 3.12 -5.77 -1.71
C GLU A 102 4.21 -4.70 -1.79
N ILE A 103 5.42 -5.06 -1.34
CA ILE A 103 6.60 -4.21 -1.39
C ILE A 103 7.67 -4.95 -2.20
N TYR A 104 8.22 -4.27 -3.20
CA TYR A 104 9.17 -4.79 -4.15
C TYR A 104 10.48 -4.04 -4.03
N LYS A 105 11.56 -4.73 -3.64
CA LYS A 105 12.90 -4.13 -3.59
C LYS A 105 13.51 -4.08 -4.98
N VAL A 106 14.02 -2.92 -5.38
CA VAL A 106 14.80 -2.78 -6.62
C VAL A 106 16.14 -3.49 -6.45
N LYS A 107 16.37 -4.51 -7.28
CA LYS A 107 17.67 -5.18 -7.39
C LYS A 107 18.55 -4.38 -8.33
N LYS A 108 19.56 -3.69 -7.80
CA LYS A 108 20.62 -3.10 -8.63
C LYS A 108 21.49 -4.25 -9.15
N SER A 109 21.32 -4.63 -10.41
CA SER A 109 22.27 -5.52 -11.08
C SER A 109 23.56 -4.73 -11.30
N LEU A 110 24.66 -5.15 -10.67
CA LEU A 110 25.99 -4.72 -11.08
C LEU A 110 26.23 -5.38 -12.44
N GLN A 111 26.01 -4.64 -13.52
CA GLN A 111 26.50 -5.01 -14.85
C GLN A 111 28.04 -5.00 -14.81
N LEU A 112 28.64 -6.08 -14.30
CA LEU A 112 29.92 -6.51 -14.82
C LEU A 112 29.62 -7.09 -16.19
N LEU A 113 30.11 -6.38 -17.22
CA LEU A 113 30.08 -6.78 -18.62
C LEU A 113 30.27 -8.30 -18.77
N THR A 114 29.24 -9.00 -19.22
CA THR A 114 29.31 -9.93 -20.36
C THR A 114 27.89 -10.38 -20.72
N ASN A 115 27.60 -10.39 -22.02
CA ASN A 115 26.38 -10.89 -22.64
C ASN A 115 25.84 -12.16 -21.96
N GLN A 116 24.87 -12.07 -21.06
CA GLN A 116 23.82 -13.07 -20.90
C GLN A 116 22.52 -12.39 -20.48
N GLN A 117 21.49 -12.75 -21.22
CA GLN A 117 20.10 -12.37 -21.07
C GLN A 117 19.60 -12.93 -19.72
N GLU A 118 19.45 -12.08 -18.71
CA GLU A 118 19.04 -12.52 -17.37
C GLU A 118 17.80 -11.78 -16.88
N ASP A 119 16.76 -12.59 -16.68
CA ASP A 119 15.45 -12.21 -16.16
C ASP A 119 15.55 -11.47 -14.82
N ASN A 120 14.88 -10.31 -14.74
CA ASN A 120 14.75 -9.54 -13.51
C ASN A 120 13.81 -10.26 -12.54
N TYR A 121 14.37 -11.09 -11.64
CA TYR A 121 13.61 -11.65 -10.53
C TYR A 121 13.42 -10.61 -9.43
N ILE A 122 12.16 -10.18 -9.27
CA ILE A 122 11.70 -9.31 -8.17
C ILE A 122 11.52 -10.19 -6.92
N ALA A 123 12.23 -9.88 -5.83
CA ALA A 123 12.01 -10.54 -4.54
C ALA A 123 10.74 -9.96 -3.89
N CYS A 124 9.73 -10.80 -3.71
CA CYS A 124 8.42 -10.46 -3.17
C CYS A 124 8.35 -10.79 -1.67
N CYS A 125 7.95 -9.83 -0.83
CA CYS A 125 7.44 -10.11 0.51
C CYS A 125 5.93 -9.84 0.49
N ARG A 126 5.10 -10.89 0.51
CA ARG A 126 3.65 -10.76 0.71
C ARG A 126 3.35 -10.73 2.19
N LEU A 127 2.76 -9.63 2.65
CA LEU A 127 2.14 -9.56 3.97
C LEU A 127 0.65 -9.88 3.80
N TYR A 128 0.27 -11.10 4.18
CA TYR A 128 -1.14 -11.49 4.31
C TYR A 128 -1.66 -11.00 5.67
N SER A 129 -2.76 -10.25 5.69
CA SER A 129 -3.47 -9.99 6.93
C SER A 129 -4.17 -11.29 7.35
N ALA A 130 -3.72 -11.84 8.48
CA ALA A 130 -4.42 -12.91 9.18
C ALA A 130 -5.22 -12.27 10.33
N ASN A 131 -6.55 -12.28 10.19
CA ASN A 131 -7.55 -12.60 11.22
C ASN A 131 -8.95 -12.31 10.70
#